data_AF-A0A7W1G9W0-F1
#
_entry.id   AF-A0A7W1G9W0-F1
#
_cell.length_a   1.000
_cell.length_b   1.000
_cell.length_c   1.000
_cell.angle_alpha   90.00
_cell.angle_beta   90.00
_cell.angle_gamma   90.00
#
_symmetry.space_group_name_H-M   'P 1'
#
loop_
_entity.id
_entity.type
_entity.pdbx_description
1 polymer ?
#
loop_
_entity_poly.entity_id
_entity_poly.type
_entity_poly.pdbx_seq_one_letter_code
_entity_poly.pdbx_strand_id
1 'polypeptide(L)'
;MVGSSLLPTPVSIDNEDFFIRGVIEIPIYDYQKSLGFGVWMSQKRENYYTYLEKFDSSEIGPFFGWLCTNIAYYEEETLLQQTMAYFRGEELRPSIEVESTEHPLAIDQHNGISLEKAWEIVHFYMDSSKGGT
;
A
#
# COMPACT_ATOMS: atom_id res chain seq x y z
N MET A 1 15.99 16.22 -16.01
CA MET A 1 14.69 16.01 -16.67
C MET A 1 13.69 15.69 -15.58
N VAL A 2 12.64 16.50 -15.51
CA VAL A 2 11.51 16.58 -14.57
C VAL A 2 11.45 15.48 -13.49
N GLY A 3 11.93 15.81 -12.29
CA GLY A 3 11.47 15.12 -11.08
C GLY A 3 10.02 15.53 -10.88
N SER A 4 9.09 14.62 -11.16
CA SER A 4 7.70 14.77 -10.76
C SER A 4 7.69 14.90 -9.24
N SER A 5 7.47 16.10 -8.71
CA SER A 5 7.29 16.28 -7.26
C SER A 5 6.21 15.31 -6.81
N LEU A 6 6.53 14.35 -5.93
CA LEU A 6 5.58 13.39 -5.39
C LEU A 6 4.73 14.08 -4.30
N LEU A 7 4.08 15.18 -4.67
CA LEU A 7 3.09 15.81 -3.82
C LEU A 7 2.10 14.73 -3.36
N PRO A 8 1.67 14.79 -2.10
CA PRO A 8 0.71 13.82 -1.60
C PRO A 8 -0.52 13.90 -2.50
N THR A 9 -0.99 12.74 -2.97
CA THR A 9 -2.22 12.62 -3.75
C THR A 9 -3.32 11.98 -2.89
N PRO A 10 -3.71 12.55 -1.73
CA PRO A 10 -4.78 11.99 -0.93
C PRO A 10 -6.14 12.38 -1.55
N VAL A 11 -7.16 11.59 -1.26
CA VAL A 11 -8.51 11.77 -1.82
C VAL A 11 -9.52 11.85 -0.69
N SER A 12 -10.43 12.82 -0.78
CA SER A 12 -11.61 12.90 0.08
C SER A 12 -12.87 12.81 -0.76
N ILE A 13 -13.88 12.08 -0.31
CA ILE A 13 -15.20 11.98 -0.96
C ILE A 13 -16.20 12.72 -0.08
N ASP A 14 -16.89 13.70 -0.65
CA ASP A 14 -17.90 14.55 0.01
C ASP A 14 -17.46 15.19 1.34
N ASN A 15 -16.15 15.28 1.55
CA ASN A 15 -15.55 15.69 2.82
C ASN A 15 -16.00 14.82 4.01
N GLU A 16 -16.40 13.57 3.78
CA GLU A 16 -16.82 12.59 4.80
C GLU A 16 -15.86 11.40 4.87
N ASP A 17 -15.49 10.85 3.71
CA ASP A 17 -14.54 9.74 3.60
C ASP A 17 -13.17 10.23 3.16
N PHE A 18 -12.12 9.69 3.77
CA PHE A 18 -10.74 10.14 3.57
C PHE A 18 -9.82 8.97 3.26
N PHE A 19 -8.99 9.11 2.23
CA PHE A 19 -8.11 8.06 1.76
C PHE A 19 -6.70 8.60 1.48
N ILE A 20 -5.70 7.82 1.89
CA ILE A 20 -4.30 8.09 1.54
C ILE A 20 -3.76 6.92 0.72
N ARG A 21 -2.78 7.21 -0.14
CA ARG A 21 -2.09 6.20 -0.95
C ARG A 21 -0.73 5.87 -0.34
N GLY A 22 -0.49 4.58 -0.12
CA GLY A 22 0.75 4.03 0.40
C GLY A 22 1.25 2.85 -0.40
N VAL A 23 2.27 2.18 0.12
CA VAL A 23 2.86 0.98 -0.48
C VAL A 23 2.91 -0.15 0.53
N ILE A 24 2.30 -1.29 0.19
CA ILE A 24 2.59 -2.56 0.87
C ILE A 24 3.85 -3.12 0.23
N GLU A 25 4.90 -3.32 1.02
CA GLU A 25 6.18 -3.89 0.58
C GLU A 25 6.26 -5.33 1.08
N ILE A 26 6.37 -6.29 0.14
CA ILE A 26 6.54 -7.72 0.44
C ILE A 26 8.01 -8.08 0.20
N PRO A 27 8.78 -8.46 1.24
CA PRO A 27 10.18 -8.87 1.09
C PRO A 27 10.30 -10.09 0.17
N ILE A 28 11.32 -10.12 -0.68
CA ILE A 28 11.66 -11.31 -1.47
C ILE A 28 12.87 -11.97 -0.80
N TYR A 29 12.69 -13.07 -0.07
CA TYR A 29 13.76 -13.55 0.83
C TYR A 29 15.00 -14.10 0.11
N ASP A 30 14.87 -14.54 -1.14
CA ASP A 30 15.96 -15.04 -2.00
C ASP A 30 16.46 -13.98 -2.99
N TYR A 31 16.07 -12.71 -2.82
CA TYR A 31 16.49 -11.59 -3.65
C TYR A 31 16.61 -10.27 -2.84
N GLN A 32 17.55 -9.39 -3.18
CA GLN A 32 17.81 -8.17 -2.37
C GLN A 32 16.79 -7.03 -2.59
N LYS A 33 15.53 -7.32 -2.92
CA LYS A 33 14.47 -6.33 -3.16
C LYS A 33 13.12 -6.81 -2.63
N SER A 34 12.17 -5.89 -2.51
CA SER A 34 10.77 -6.17 -2.19
C SER A 34 9.88 -6.00 -3.42
N LEU A 35 8.76 -6.72 -3.45
CA LEU A 35 7.64 -6.45 -4.36
C LEU A 35 6.71 -5.42 -3.73
N GLY A 36 6.41 -4.33 -4.44
CA GLY A 36 5.58 -3.24 -3.93
C GLY A 36 4.19 -3.20 -4.55
N PHE A 37 3.14 -3.12 -3.73
CA PHE A 37 1.78 -2.84 -4.15
C PHE A 37 1.39 -1.42 -3.75
N GLY A 38 1.05 -0.58 -4.75
CA GLY A 38 0.45 0.72 -4.49
C GLY A 38 -1.01 0.54 -4.08
N VAL A 39 -1.36 0.96 -2.87
CA VAL A 39 -2.70 0.75 -2.29
C VAL A 39 -3.31 2.04 -1.75
N TRP A 40 -4.62 2.04 -1.61
CA TRP A 40 -5.40 3.03 -0.86
C TRP A 40 -5.85 2.46 0.47
N MET A 41 -5.83 3.28 1.50
CA MET A 41 -6.42 2.96 2.80
C MET A 41 -7.28 4.11 3.30
N SER A 42 -8.33 3.78 4.04
CA SER A 42 -9.16 4.76 4.71
C SER A 42 -8.41 5.43 5.87
N GLN A 43 -8.81 6.66 6.19
CA GLN A 43 -8.24 7.44 7.28
C GLN A 43 -9.32 8.18 8.04
N LYS A 44 -9.05 8.43 9.32
CA LYS A 44 -9.79 9.44 10.06
C LYS A 44 -9.49 10.82 9.49
N ARG A 45 -10.45 11.72 9.55
CA ARG A 45 -10.34 13.11 9.08
C ARG A 45 -9.09 13.80 9.65
N GLU A 46 -8.83 13.66 10.94
CA GLU A 46 -7.73 14.34 11.63
C GLU A 46 -6.37 13.82 11.14
N ASN A 47 -6.26 12.51 10.94
CA ASN A 47 -5.06 11.87 10.37
C ASN A 47 -4.84 12.32 8.92
N TYR A 48 -5.90 12.41 8.13
CA TYR A 48 -5.85 12.85 6.74
C TYR A 48 -5.31 14.28 6.61
N TYR A 49 -5.83 15.22 7.40
CA TYR A 49 -5.32 16.59 7.38
C TYR A 49 -3.91 16.69 7.96
N THR A 50 -3.58 15.92 9.00
CA THR A 50 -2.20 15.83 9.51
C THR A 50 -1.25 15.37 8.42
N TYR A 51 -1.64 14.37 7.63
CA TYR A 51 -0.85 13.90 6.48
C TYR A 51 -0.71 14.97 5.40
N LEU A 52 -1.78 15.69 5.06
CA LEU A 52 -1.71 16.79 4.08
C LEU A 52 -0.71 17.88 4.48
N GLU A 53 -0.68 18.24 5.76
CA GLU A 53 0.20 19.29 6.28
C GLU A 53 1.66 18.83 6.42
N LYS A 54 1.87 17.54 6.73
CA LYS A 54 3.17 17.00 7.16
C LYS A 54 3.61 15.77 6.37
N PHE A 55 3.21 15.65 5.10
CA PHE A 55 3.43 14.43 4.30
C PHE A 55 4.90 14.02 4.19
N ASP A 56 5.81 15.00 4.25
CA ASP A 56 7.26 14.81 4.16
C ASP A 56 7.94 14.57 5.53
N SER A 57 7.15 14.47 6.61
CA SER A 57 7.65 14.15 7.95
C SER A 57 7.56 12.64 8.22
N SER A 58 8.63 12.07 8.75
CA SER A 58 8.63 10.71 9.31
C SER A 58 8.09 10.65 10.74
N GLU A 59 7.77 11.79 11.36
CA GLU A 59 7.36 11.88 12.77
C GLU A 59 5.84 11.83 12.96
N ILE A 60 5.08 11.76 11.87
CA ILE A 60 3.62 11.57 11.95
C ILE A 60 3.27 10.08 11.96
N GLY A 61 2.21 9.73 12.68
CA GLY A 61 1.71 8.35 12.76
C GLY A 61 2.40 7.46 13.83
N PRO A 62 2.29 6.13 13.71
CA PRO A 62 1.57 5.42 12.65
C PRO A 62 0.07 5.71 12.67
N PHE A 63 -0.57 5.68 11.50
CA PHE A 63 -2.02 5.86 11.39
C PHE A 63 -2.72 4.55 11.06
N PHE A 64 -3.65 4.16 11.93
CA PHE A 64 -4.58 3.08 11.64
C PHE A 64 -5.53 3.45 10.49
N GLY A 65 -5.86 2.45 9.67
CA GLY A 65 -6.93 2.52 8.69
C GLY A 65 -7.31 1.15 8.14
N TRP A 66 -8.26 1.14 7.21
CA TRP A 66 -8.71 -0.09 6.53
C TRP A 66 -8.21 -0.12 5.09
N LEU A 67 -7.74 -1.28 4.64
CA LEU A 67 -7.31 -1.47 3.25
C LEU A 67 -8.51 -1.30 2.29
N CYS A 68 -8.36 -0.40 1.32
CA CYS A 68 -9.38 -0.06 0.32
C CYS A 68 -8.93 -0.43 -1.09
N THR A 69 -8.04 -1.41 -1.24
CA THR A 69 -7.56 -1.89 -2.54
C THR A 69 -7.61 -3.41 -2.57
N ASN A 70 -8.27 -3.96 -3.58
CA ASN A 70 -8.26 -5.40 -3.81
C ASN A 70 -7.05 -5.83 -4.66
N ILE A 71 -6.14 -6.61 -4.09
CA ILE A 71 -5.00 -7.22 -4.76
C ILE A 71 -5.45 -8.56 -5.37
N ALA A 72 -5.96 -8.48 -6.59
CA ALA A 72 -6.57 -9.59 -7.34
C ALA A 72 -5.74 -10.88 -7.51
N TYR A 73 -4.41 -10.86 -7.28
CA TYR A 73 -3.61 -12.09 -7.27
C TYR A 73 -4.03 -13.05 -6.14
N TYR A 74 -4.42 -12.50 -4.99
CA TYR A 74 -4.92 -13.30 -3.88
C TYR A 74 -6.37 -13.71 -4.15
N GLU A 75 -6.65 -15.01 -4.04
CA GLU A 75 -8.02 -15.54 -4.20
C GLU A 75 -8.98 -15.01 -3.12
N GLU A 76 -8.46 -14.85 -1.90
CA GLU A 76 -9.17 -14.22 -0.79
C GLU A 76 -9.22 -12.69 -0.95
N GLU A 77 -10.38 -12.10 -0.67
CA GLU A 77 -10.59 -10.66 -0.80
C GLU A 77 -9.71 -9.88 0.19
N THR A 78 -8.95 -8.93 -0.34
CA THR A 78 -8.00 -8.15 0.48
C THR A 78 -8.58 -6.86 1.04
N LEU A 79 -9.81 -6.48 0.64
CA LEU A 79 -10.49 -5.31 1.17
C LEU A 79 -10.76 -5.45 2.68
N LEU A 80 -10.78 -4.32 3.38
CA LEU A 80 -11.14 -4.21 4.80
C LEU A 80 -10.22 -4.99 5.76
N GLN A 81 -9.01 -5.36 5.33
CA GLN A 81 -7.96 -5.73 6.29
C GLN A 81 -7.51 -4.51 7.09
N GLN A 82 -7.22 -4.71 8.37
CA GLN A 82 -6.66 -3.67 9.22
C GLN A 82 -5.24 -3.33 8.80
N THR A 83 -4.89 -2.05 8.84
CA THR A 83 -3.58 -1.58 8.39
C THR A 83 -3.03 -0.45 9.26
N MET A 84 -1.71 -0.34 9.31
CA MET A 84 -0.97 0.78 9.90
C MET A 84 -0.11 1.45 8.82
N ALA A 85 -0.24 2.78 8.70
CA ALA A 85 0.60 3.60 7.82
C ALA A 85 1.78 4.17 8.59
N TYR A 86 2.99 3.85 8.14
CA TYR A 86 4.25 4.39 8.65
C TYR A 86 4.82 5.40 7.65
N PHE A 87 5.00 6.64 8.09
CA PHE A 87 5.47 7.73 7.25
C PHE A 87 6.99 7.76 7.26
N ARG A 88 7.57 7.93 6.06
CA ARG A 88 9.02 7.81 5.86
C ARG A 88 9.71 9.17 5.68
N GLY A 89 8.95 10.22 5.34
CA GLY A 89 9.49 11.49 4.87
C GLY A 89 10.22 11.34 3.52
N GLU A 90 11.03 12.33 3.17
CA GLU A 90 11.85 12.36 1.94
C GLU A 90 11.05 12.19 0.64
N GLU A 91 9.85 12.78 0.59
CA GLU A 91 8.86 12.65 -0.49
C GLU A 91 8.44 11.19 -0.77
N LEU A 92 8.69 10.26 0.17
CA LEU A 92 8.31 8.86 0.06
C LEU A 92 6.86 8.64 0.49
N ARG A 93 6.17 7.75 -0.23
CA ARG A 93 4.86 7.25 0.18
C ARG A 93 4.95 6.53 1.54
N PRO A 94 3.91 6.56 2.38
CA PRO A 94 3.90 5.76 3.59
C PRO A 94 4.03 4.26 3.27
N SER A 95 4.75 3.53 4.11
CA SER A 95 4.73 2.07 4.13
C SER A 95 3.47 1.61 4.85
N ILE A 96 2.76 0.65 4.26
CA ILE A 96 1.50 0.13 4.79
C ILE A 96 1.77 -1.27 5.32
N GLU A 97 1.63 -1.46 6.62
CA GLU A 97 1.65 -2.76 7.28
C GLU A 97 0.22 -3.27 7.41
N VAL A 98 -0.03 -4.50 6.96
CA VAL A 98 -1.29 -5.23 7.16
C VAL A 98 -1.20 -5.98 8.49
N GLU A 99 -2.28 -5.97 9.26
CA GLU A 99 -2.36 -6.72 10.53
C GLU A 99 -1.98 -8.19 10.31
N SER A 100 -1.15 -8.72 11.22
CA SER A 100 -0.71 -10.12 11.18
C SER A 100 -1.89 -11.05 11.43
N THR A 101 -2.44 -11.59 10.34
CA THR A 101 -3.55 -12.55 10.33
C THR A 101 -3.18 -13.76 9.47
N GLU A 102 -4.08 -14.75 9.39
CA GLU A 102 -3.93 -15.91 8.50
C GLU A 102 -4.24 -15.59 7.03
N HIS A 103 -4.59 -14.35 6.69
CA HIS A 103 -4.86 -13.97 5.31
C HIS A 103 -3.57 -14.08 4.47
N PRO A 104 -3.59 -14.66 3.25
CA PRO A 104 -2.40 -14.86 2.42
C PRO A 104 -1.53 -13.60 2.18
N LEU A 105 -2.16 -12.44 1.91
CA LEU A 105 -1.47 -11.14 1.83
C LEU A 105 -0.66 -10.80 3.10
N ALA A 106 -1.25 -11.00 4.28
CA ALA A 106 -0.58 -10.70 5.56
C ALA A 106 0.60 -11.67 5.77
N ILE A 107 0.37 -12.97 5.55
CA ILE A 107 1.42 -13.99 5.62
C ILE A 107 2.59 -13.63 4.71
N ASP A 108 2.31 -13.30 3.45
CA ASP A 108 3.35 -12.93 2.48
C ASP A 108 4.09 -11.66 2.91
N GLN A 109 3.38 -10.62 3.36
CA GLN A 109 4.04 -9.38 3.80
C GLN A 109 5.00 -9.62 4.97
N HIS A 110 4.58 -10.41 5.96
CA HIS A 110 5.35 -10.62 7.19
C HIS A 110 6.49 -11.64 6.99
N ASN A 111 6.28 -12.69 6.21
CA ASN A 111 7.26 -13.77 6.02
C ASN A 111 8.12 -13.60 4.77
N GLY A 112 7.70 -12.75 3.83
CA GLY A 112 8.27 -12.63 2.51
C GLY A 112 7.88 -13.76 1.56
N ILE A 113 8.23 -13.59 0.29
CA ILE A 113 7.96 -14.53 -0.81
C ILE A 113 9.26 -14.90 -1.55
N SER A 114 9.24 -15.98 -2.33
CA SER A 114 10.34 -16.28 -3.25
C SER A 114 10.30 -15.37 -4.47
N LEU A 115 11.44 -15.25 -5.15
CA LEU A 115 11.54 -14.55 -6.43
C LEU A 115 10.60 -15.19 -7.47
N GLU A 116 10.46 -16.52 -7.45
CA GLU A 116 9.53 -17.26 -8.30
C GLU A 116 8.09 -16.80 -8.08
N LYS A 117 7.61 -16.76 -6.83
CA LYS A 117 6.26 -16.27 -6.51
C LYS A 117 6.09 -14.79 -6.87
N ALA A 118 7.12 -13.96 -6.67
CA ALA A 118 7.08 -12.58 -7.13
C ALA A 118 6.89 -12.47 -8.66
N TRP A 119 7.54 -13.34 -9.43
CA TRP A 119 7.33 -13.41 -10.88
C TRP A 119 5.92 -13.88 -11.24
N GLU A 120 5.37 -14.88 -10.54
CA GLU A 120 3.98 -15.32 -10.77
C GLU A 120 2.99 -14.16 -10.59
N ILE A 121 3.14 -13.39 -9.51
CA ILE A 121 2.32 -12.20 -9.24
C ILE A 121 2.43 -11.18 -10.39
N VAL A 122 3.65 -10.86 -10.82
CA VAL A 122 3.88 -9.89 -11.89
C VAL A 122 3.24 -10.37 -13.21
N HIS A 123 3.42 -11.65 -13.57
CA HIS A 123 2.84 -12.21 -14.79
C HIS A 123 1.30 -12.23 -14.75
N PHE A 124 0.71 -12.54 -13.58
CA PHE A 124 -0.74 -12.46 -13.38
C PHE A 124 -1.31 -11.10 -13.78
N TYR A 125 -0.68 -10.00 -13.36
CA TYR A 125 -1.11 -8.65 -13.74
C TYR A 125 -0.78 -8.27 -15.18
N MET A 126 0.36 -8.75 -15.73
CA MET A 126 0.69 -8.51 -17.14
C MET A 126 -0.31 -9.17 -18.09
N ASP A 127 -0.77 -10.38 -17.78
CA ASP A 127 -1.73 -11.09 -18.64
C ASP A 127 -3.16 -10.56 -18.47
N SER A 128 -3.53 -10.15 -17.25
CA SER A 128 -4.81 -9.49 -16.98
C SER A 128 -4.95 -8.16 -17.73
N SER A 129 -3.84 -7.45 -17.96
CA SER A 129 -3.85 -6.17 -18.69
C SER A 129 -4.13 -6.30 -20.20
N LYS A 130 -4.01 -7.51 -20.77
CA LYS A 130 -4.26 -7.78 -22.20
C LYS A 130 -5.73 -8.06 -22.54
N GLY A 131 -6.60 -8.16 -21.53
CA GLY A 131 -8.02 -8.49 -21.69
C GLY A 131 -8.98 -7.29 -21.80
N GLY A 132 -8.48 -6.06 -21.76
CA GLY A 132 -9.30 -4.84 -21.91
C GLY A 132 -9.26 -4.31 -23.35
N THR A 133 -10.12 -4.84 -24.22
CA THR A 133 -10.48 -4.25 -25.52
C THR A 133 -11.93 -3.80 -25.52
#